data_AF-A0A2J7RIU0-F1
#
_entry.id   AF-A0A2J7RIU0-F1
#
_cell.length_a   1.000
_cell.length_b   1.000
_cell.length_c   1.000
_cell.angle_alpha   90.00
_cell.angle_beta   90.00
_cell.angle_gamma   90.00
#
_symmetry.space_group_name_H-M   'P 1'
#
loop_
_entity.id
_entity.type
_entity.pdbx_description
1 polymer ?
#
loop_
_entity_poly.entity_id
_entity_poly.type
_entity_poly.pdbx_seq_one_letter_code
_entity_poly.pdbx_strand_id
1 'polypeptide(L)'
;MPGSSTAEEEVFKRSRGWFEKFKRRSGIHSVVRHGEAASSDTKAAEKFIGDFKKLIDSEGYLPQQVFNCDETGLFWKNMLKRTYITAEDNTLSGHKPMKDCLMLFCANASGNLKIKPLFVYHSESPRAFKKCKV
;
A
#
# COMPACT_ATOMS: atom_id res chain seq x y z
N MET A 1 3.57 -0.78 56.70
CA MET A 1 3.93 0.49 56.05
C MET A 1 5.44 0.68 56.18
N PRO A 2 6.17 1.18 55.17
CA PRO A 2 5.92 1.14 53.74
C PRO A 2 7.12 0.49 52.99
N GLY A 3 6.88 0.04 51.77
CA GLY A 3 7.92 -0.44 50.87
C GLY A 3 7.35 -0.54 49.46
N SER A 4 6.62 0.50 49.04
CA SER A 4 6.28 0.69 47.64
C SER A 4 7.59 0.91 46.92
N SER A 5 8.18 -0.17 46.40
CA SER A 5 9.18 -0.07 45.34
C SER A 5 8.43 0.50 44.12
N THR A 6 8.32 1.82 44.07
CA THR A 6 8.13 2.54 42.81
C THR A 6 9.25 2.07 41.92
N ALA A 7 8.94 1.14 41.02
CA ALA A 7 9.80 0.84 39.89
C ALA A 7 9.88 2.16 39.11
N GLU A 8 10.94 2.92 39.35
CA GLU A 8 11.26 4.06 38.52
C GLU A 8 11.38 3.50 37.11
N GLU A 9 10.49 3.95 36.21
CA GLU A 9 10.65 3.68 34.79
C GLU A 9 11.98 4.30 34.38
N GLU A 10 13.03 3.48 34.34
CA GLU A 10 14.34 3.85 33.84
C GLU A 10 14.20 4.28 32.37
N VAL A 11 14.02 5.59 32.17
CA VAL A 11 13.87 6.17 30.84
C VAL A 11 15.21 6.05 30.12
N PHE A 12 15.29 5.10 29.18
CA PHE A 12 16.47 4.88 28.37
C PHE A 12 16.86 6.15 27.61
N LYS A 13 17.96 6.78 28.03
CA LYS A 13 18.49 8.02 27.43
C LYS A 13 19.85 7.76 26.80
N ARG A 14 19.96 7.94 25.48
CA ARG A 14 21.24 7.78 24.74
C ARG A 14 21.57 9.01 23.91
N SER A 15 22.87 9.24 23.73
CA SER A 15 23.37 10.33 22.89
C SER A 15 23.25 10.00 21.39
N ARG A 16 23.18 11.04 20.55
CA ARG A 16 23.22 10.88 19.09
C ARG A 16 24.46 10.10 18.63
N GLY A 17 25.61 10.34 19.26
CA GLY A 17 26.86 9.63 18.95
C GLY A 17 26.82 8.13 19.27
N TRP A 18 26.12 7.72 20.34
CA TRP A 18 25.88 6.30 20.62
C TRP A 18 25.04 5.66 19.51
N PHE A 19 23.99 6.35 19.05
CA PHE A 19 23.10 5.85 18.00
C PHE A 19 23.82 5.70 16.65
N GLU A 20 24.64 6.67 16.24
CA GLU A 20 25.44 6.56 15.01
C GLU A 20 26.43 5.38 15.05
N LYS A 21 27.12 5.19 16.19
CA LYS A 21 28.02 4.04 16.38
C LYS A 21 27.27 2.71 16.37
N PHE A 22 26.09 2.67 17.00
CA PHE A 22 25.23 1.48 17.02
C PHE A 22 24.83 1.09 15.60
N LYS A 23 24.26 2.03 14.82
CA LYS A 23 23.86 1.81 13.42
C LYS A 23 24.99 1.21 12.58
N ARG A 24 26.21 1.76 12.73
CA ARG A 24 27.40 1.29 12.00
C ARG A 24 27.79 -0.14 12.37
N ARG A 25 27.67 -0.55 13.63
CA ARG A 25 28.00 -1.92 14.06
C ARG A 25 26.95 -2.94 13.66
N SER A 26 25.67 -2.55 13.66
CA SER A 26 24.55 -3.43 13.35
C SER A 26 24.18 -3.44 11.86
N GLY A 27 24.91 -2.73 11.00
CA GLY A 27 24.61 -2.62 9.57
C GLY A 27 23.26 -1.94 9.29
N ILE A 28 22.79 -1.09 10.21
CA ILE A 28 21.49 -0.43 10.08
C ILE A 28 21.65 0.84 9.25
N HIS A 29 20.97 0.90 8.11
CA HIS A 29 21.02 2.03 7.19
C HIS A 29 19.62 2.65 7.01
N SER A 30 19.61 3.97 6.80
CA SER A 30 18.39 4.73 6.51
C SER A 30 18.17 4.74 5.01
N VAL A 31 17.10 4.10 4.53
CA VAL A 31 16.75 4.06 3.10
C VAL A 31 15.46 4.83 2.87
N VAL A 32 15.42 5.64 1.81
CA VAL A 32 14.19 6.25 1.31
C VAL A 32 13.58 5.29 0.29
N ARG A 33 12.40 4.75 0.58
CA ARG A 33 11.68 3.89 -0.36
C ARG A 33 10.81 4.74 -1.29
N HIS A 34 11.10 4.69 -2.58
CA HIS A 34 10.25 5.25 -3.62
C HIS A 34 9.19 4.22 -4.03
N GLY A 35 7.95 4.67 -4.26
CA GLY A 35 6.89 3.81 -4.82
C GLY A 35 7.21 3.42 -6.27
N GLU A 36 6.61 2.32 -6.74
CA GLU A 36 6.73 1.87 -8.14
C GLU A 36 6.31 3.01 -9.09
N ALA A 37 7.24 3.48 -9.93
CA ALA A 37 6.94 4.39 -11.02
C ALA A 37 6.45 3.57 -12.21
N ALA A 38 5.15 3.31 -12.29
CA ALA A 38 4.57 2.71 -13.49
C ALA A 38 4.51 3.76 -14.60
N SER A 39 5.19 3.51 -15.72
CA SER A 39 4.97 4.27 -16.96
C SER A 39 3.54 4.03 -17.43
N SER A 40 2.76 5.11 -17.55
CA SER A 40 1.36 5.04 -18.00
C SER A 40 1.30 5.32 -19.51
N ASP A 41 0.61 4.47 -20.27
CA ASP A 41 0.37 4.70 -21.71
C ASP A 41 -0.80 5.68 -21.90
N THR A 42 -0.46 6.95 -22.10
CA THR A 42 -1.45 8.02 -22.27
C THR A 42 -2.27 7.87 -23.55
N LYS A 43 -1.67 7.35 -24.64
CA LYS A 43 -2.38 7.17 -25.92
C LYS A 43 -3.43 6.08 -25.82
N ALA A 44 -3.10 4.96 -25.17
CA ALA A 44 -4.08 3.90 -24.92
C ALA A 44 -5.24 4.39 -24.05
N ALA A 45 -4.96 5.21 -23.04
CA ALA A 45 -5.99 5.79 -22.18
C ALA A 45 -6.93 6.75 -22.95
N GLU A 46 -6.38 7.64 -23.79
CA GLU A 46 -7.18 8.54 -24.63
C GLU A 46 -8.12 7.77 -25.57
N LYS A 47 -7.61 6.72 -26.21
CA LYS A 47 -8.41 5.85 -27.07
C LYS A 47 -9.54 5.17 -26.28
N PHE A 48 -9.23 4.61 -25.11
CA PHE A 48 -10.21 3.94 -24.26
C PHE A 48 -11.35 4.89 -23.84
N ILE A 49 -11.05 6.14 -23.48
CA ILE A 49 -12.08 7.13 -23.12
C ILE A 49 -13.06 7.34 -24.27
N GLY A 50 -12.57 7.43 -25.51
CA GLY A 50 -13.41 7.59 -26.70
C GLY A 50 -14.31 6.37 -26.94
N ASP A 51 -13.74 5.17 -26.88
CA ASP A 51 -14.47 3.92 -27.12
C ASP A 51 -15.50 3.64 -26.01
N PHE A 52 -15.16 3.93 -24.75
CA PHE A 52 -16.06 3.75 -23.61
C PHE A 52 -17.25 4.71 -23.64
N LYS A 53 -17.05 5.98 -24.05
CA LYS A 53 -18.16 6.93 -24.24
C LYS A 53 -19.14 6.45 -25.32
N LYS A 54 -18.62 5.98 -26.45
CA LYS A 54 -19.46 5.42 -27.52
C LYS A 54 -20.31 4.24 -27.03
N LEU A 55 -19.73 3.36 -26.21
CA LEU A 55 -20.44 2.24 -25.60
C LEU A 55 -21.58 2.71 -24.66
N ILE A 56 -21.30 3.71 -23.81
CA ILE A 56 -22.31 4.28 -22.92
C ILE A 56 -23.49 4.85 -23.72
N ASP A 57 -23.18 5.62 -24.77
CA ASP A 57 -24.19 6.27 -25.60
C ASP A 57 -24.97 5.25 -26.44
N SER A 58 -24.31 4.21 -26.99
CA SER A 58 -24.96 3.21 -27.84
C SER A 58 -25.92 2.31 -27.07
N GLU A 59 -25.55 1.95 -25.85
CA GLU A 59 -26.36 1.09 -24.96
C GLU A 59 -27.34 1.90 -24.10
N GLY A 60 -27.29 3.24 -24.16
CA GLY A 60 -28.18 4.13 -23.43
C GLY A 60 -27.99 4.07 -21.90
N TYR A 61 -26.78 3.78 -21.42
CA TYR A 61 -26.51 3.71 -19.98
C TYR A 61 -26.64 5.08 -19.32
N LEU A 62 -27.41 5.14 -18.24
CA LEU A 62 -27.50 6.34 -17.42
C LEU A 62 -26.25 6.48 -16.53
N PRO A 63 -25.85 7.70 -16.13
CA PRO A 63 -24.74 7.92 -15.20
C PRO A 63 -24.86 7.16 -13.87
N GLN A 64 -26.08 6.82 -13.45
CA GLN A 64 -26.36 6.05 -12.25
C GLN A 64 -25.96 4.58 -12.38
N GLN A 65 -25.89 4.06 -13.61
CA GLN A 65 -25.60 2.65 -13.94
C GLN A 65 -24.12 2.41 -14.28
N VAL A 66 -23.34 3.48 -14.50
CA VAL A 66 -21.91 3.39 -14.78
C VAL A 66 -21.14 3.46 -13.46
N PHE A 67 -20.42 2.38 -13.11
CA PHE A 67 -19.62 2.30 -11.89
C PHE A 67 -18.14 2.25 -12.20
N ASN A 68 -17.36 2.97 -11.38
CA ASN A 68 -15.92 2.77 -11.29
C ASN A 68 -15.62 2.04 -9.98
N CYS A 69 -14.87 0.94 -10.04
CA CYS A 69 -14.37 0.25 -8.87
C CYS A 69 -12.84 0.17 -8.94
N ASP A 70 -12.16 0.50 -7.84
CA ASP A 70 -10.69 0.46 -7.76
C ASP A 70 -10.22 -0.03 -6.39
N GLU A 71 -9.07 -0.71 -6.39
CA GLU A 71 -8.46 -1.30 -5.21
C GLU A 71 -7.42 -0.35 -4.63
N THR A 72 -7.45 -0.14 -3.31
CA THR A 72 -6.39 0.55 -2.59
C THR A 72 -5.79 -0.34 -1.50
N GLY A 73 -4.47 -0.28 -1.35
CA GLY A 73 -3.78 -1.00 -0.28
C GLY A 73 -3.91 -0.23 1.02
N LEU A 74 -4.44 -0.87 2.06
CA LEU A 74 -4.38 -0.34 3.41
C LEU A 74 -3.04 -0.72 4.04
N PHE A 75 -2.21 0.29 4.27
CA PHE A 75 -0.95 0.12 4.98
C PHE A 75 -1.18 0.19 6.49
N TRP A 76 -1.80 -0.84 7.08
CA TRP A 76 -2.04 -0.87 8.52
C TRP A 76 -0.73 -0.99 9.34
N LYS A 77 0.31 -1.59 8.76
CA LYS A 77 1.68 -1.64 9.30
C LYS A 77 2.62 -0.70 8.55
N ASN A 78 2.18 0.53 8.24
CA ASN A 78 3.02 1.44 7.48
C ASN A 78 4.26 1.83 8.30
N MET A 79 5.40 1.28 7.91
CA MET A 79 6.71 1.67 8.40
C MET A 79 6.97 3.13 7.97
N LEU A 80 7.43 3.99 8.89
CA LEU A 80 7.73 5.40 8.60
C LEU A 80 8.57 5.54 7.33
N LYS A 81 8.35 6.58 6.52
CA LYS A 81 9.07 6.86 5.24
C LYS A 81 10.60 6.73 5.33
N ARG A 82 11.15 6.84 6.54
CA ARG A 82 12.55 6.60 6.88
C ARG A 82 12.62 5.44 7.87
N THR A 83 12.98 4.26 7.40
CA THR A 83 13.24 3.12 8.27
C THR A 83 14.70 2.71 8.27
N TYR A 84 15.11 2.27 9.43
CA TYR A 84 16.43 1.76 9.74
C TYR A 84 16.42 0.25 9.45
N ILE A 85 16.97 -0.14 8.32
CA ILE A 85 16.94 -1.51 7.79
C ILE A 85 18.35 -2.11 7.97
N THR A 86 18.46 -3.35 8.45
CA THR A 86 19.76 -4.06 8.56
C THR A 86 20.32 -4.38 7.17
N ALA A 87 21.62 -4.68 7.06
CA ALA A 87 22.24 -5.04 5.78
C ALA A 87 21.59 -6.28 5.14
N GLU A 88 21.11 -7.22 5.96
CA GLU A 88 20.40 -8.44 5.56
C GLU A 88 19.01 -8.16 4.97
N ASP A 89 18.30 -7.14 5.47
CA ASP A 89 16.98 -6.75 4.92
C ASP A 89 17.11 -5.87 3.65
N ASN A 90 18.28 -5.28 3.38
CA ASN A 90 18.56 -4.53 2.15
C ASN A 90 18.83 -5.43 0.94
N THR A 91 19.26 -6.68 1.15
CA THR A 91 19.44 -7.65 0.06
C THR A 91 18.11 -8.23 -0.42
N LEU A 92 17.02 -8.04 0.34
CA LEU A 92 15.65 -8.29 -0.09
C LEU A 92 15.14 -7.14 -0.97
N SER A 93 15.75 -7.03 -2.15
CA SER A 93 15.20 -6.24 -3.27
C SER A 93 13.73 -6.65 -3.47
N GLY A 94 12.80 -5.72 -3.28
CA GLY A 94 11.37 -5.94 -3.57
C GLY A 94 10.47 -6.25 -2.37
N HIS A 95 10.88 -6.05 -1.12
CA HIS A 95 9.93 -6.17 0.02
C HIS A 95 8.92 -5.01 -0.01
N LYS A 96 7.85 -5.19 -0.79
CA LYS A 96 6.64 -4.36 -0.79
C LYS A 96 6.20 -4.20 0.67
N PRO A 97 5.84 -2.99 1.15
CA PRO A 97 5.18 -2.89 2.45
C PRO A 97 4.01 -3.88 2.41
N MET A 98 3.87 -4.72 3.44
CA MET A 98 2.83 -5.74 3.53
C MET A 98 1.48 -5.08 3.17
N LYS A 99 0.99 -5.30 1.94
CA LYS A 99 -0.36 -4.93 1.51
C LYS A 99 -1.29 -5.99 2.11
N ASP A 100 -1.36 -6.04 3.43
CA ASP A 100 -2.09 -7.07 4.18
C ASP A 100 -3.59 -6.96 3.99
N CYS A 101 -4.03 -5.79 3.51
CA CYS A 101 -5.40 -5.48 3.26
C CYS A 101 -5.50 -4.71 1.94
N LEU A 102 -6.25 -5.26 1.00
CA LEU A 102 -6.76 -4.51 -0.14
C LEU A 102 -8.19 -4.11 0.20
N MET A 103 -8.53 -2.84 -0.04
CA MET A 103 -9.90 -2.35 0.06
C MET A 103 -10.40 -2.00 -1.34
N LEU A 104 -11.54 -2.55 -1.73
CA LEU A 104 -12.23 -2.19 -2.96
C LEU A 104 -13.21 -1.06 -2.66
N PHE A 105 -13.04 0.04 -3.38
CA PHE A 105 -13.98 1.16 -3.40
C PHE A 105 -14.75 1.11 -4.71
N CYS A 106 -16.04 1.41 -4.66
CA CYS A 106 -16.84 1.52 -5.87
C CYS A 106 -17.90 2.61 -5.74
N ALA A 107 -18.07 3.40 -6.80
CA ALA A 107 -19.06 4.48 -6.86
C ALA A 107 -19.57 4.64 -8.30
N ASN A 108 -20.79 5.17 -8.43
CA ASN A 108 -21.35 5.45 -9.75
C ASN A 108 -20.94 6.83 -10.28
N ALA A 109 -21.04 7.01 -11.60
CA ALA A 109 -20.66 8.24 -12.29
C ALA A 109 -21.55 9.43 -11.90
N SER A 110 -22.81 9.19 -11.52
CA SER A 110 -23.70 10.22 -10.97
C SER A 110 -23.27 10.72 -9.59
N GLY A 111 -22.42 9.99 -8.87
CA GLY A 111 -21.93 10.35 -7.53
C GLY A 111 -22.94 10.16 -6.38
N ASN A 112 -24.17 9.72 -6.68
CA ASN A 112 -25.23 9.55 -5.68
C ASN A 112 -25.19 8.18 -4.98
N LEU A 113 -24.45 7.20 -5.51
CA LEU A 113 -24.28 5.89 -4.90
C LEU A 113 -22.82 5.55 -4.72
N LYS A 114 -22.45 5.30 -3.46
CA LYS A 114 -21.15 4.77 -3.06
C LYS A 114 -21.38 3.40 -2.41
N ILE A 115 -20.74 2.38 -2.94
CA ILE A 115 -20.78 1.04 -2.36
C ILE A 115 -19.96 1.07 -1.07
N LYS A 116 -20.48 0.42 -0.02
CA LYS A 116 -19.74 0.27 1.24
C LYS A 116 -18.37 -0.37 0.94
N PRO A 117 -17.26 0.21 1.42
CA PRO A 117 -15.94 -0.33 1.12
C PRO A 117 -15.84 -1.81 1.49
N LEU A 118 -15.30 -2.62 0.57
CA LEU A 118 -15.18 -4.05 0.76
C LEU A 118 -13.73 -4.41 1.11
N PHE A 119 -13.56 -5.26 2.10
CA PHE A 119 -12.26 -5.80 2.45
C PHE A 119 -11.95 -6.99 1.53
N VAL A 120 -10.94 -6.84 0.70
CA VAL A 120 -10.42 -7.91 -0.16
C VAL A 120 -9.24 -8.52 0.59
N TYR A 121 -9.50 -9.63 1.29
CA TYR A 121 -8.43 -10.43 1.88
C TYR A 121 -7.68 -11.18 0.79
N HIS A 122 -6.42 -11.52 1.07
CA HIS A 122 -5.58 -12.31 0.17
C HIS A 122 -6.33 -13.57 -0.27
N SER A 123 -6.50 -13.75 -1.58
CA SER A 123 -7.02 -15.02 -2.12
C SER A 123 -6.01 -16.12 -1.79
N GLU A 124 -6.47 -17.29 -1.33
CA GLU A 124 -5.61 -18.49 -1.20
C GLU A 124 -4.99 -18.90 -2.55
N SER A 125 -5.54 -18.46 -3.69
CA SER A 125 -5.01 -18.74 -5.02
C SER A 125 -5.32 -17.62 -6.04
N PRO A 126 -4.42 -16.63 -6.22
CA PRO A 126 -4.65 -15.52 -7.14
C PRO A 126 -4.87 -16.02 -8.58
N ARG A 127 -6.05 -15.70 -9.14
CA ARG A 127 -6.53 -16.20 -10.45
C ARG A 127 -5.67 -15.76 -11.64
N ALA A 128 -4.90 -14.68 -11.50
CA ALA A 128 -3.99 -14.17 -12.54
C ALA A 128 -2.86 -15.16 -12.92
N PHE A 129 -2.55 -16.14 -12.06
CA PHE A 129 -1.46 -17.10 -12.28
C PHE A 129 -1.91 -18.53 -12.60
N LYS A 130 -3.22 -18.78 -12.78
CA LYS A 130 -3.72 -20.16 -12.94
C LYS A 130 -3.45 -20.79 -14.32
N LYS A 131 -2.95 -20.05 -15.32
CA LYS A 131 -2.82 -20.57 -16.71
C LYS A 131 -1.55 -20.16 -17.50
N CYS A 132 -0.52 -19.60 -16.89
CA CYS A 132 0.80 -19.56 -17.55
C CYS A 132 1.46 -20.93 -17.33
N LYS A 133 1.31 -21.85 -18.29
CA LYS A 133 2.13 -23.07 -18.33
C LYS A 133 3.56 -22.66 -18.71
N VAL A 134 4.52 -23.08 -17.89
CA VAL A 134 5.94 -23.18 -18.26
C VAL A 134 6.11 -24.30 -19.28
#